data_AF-A0A9D9T993-F1
#
_entry.id   AF-A0A9D9T993-F1
#
_cell.length_a   1.000
_cell.length_b   1.000
_cell.length_c   1.000
_cell.angle_alpha   90.00
_cell.angle_beta   90.00
_cell.angle_gamma   90.00
#
_symmetry.space_group_name_H-M   'P 1'
#
loop_
_entity.id
_entity.type
_entity.pdbx_description
1 polymer ?
#
loop_
_entity_poly.entity_id
_entity_poly.type
_entity_poly.pdbx_seq_one_letter_code
_entity_poly.pdbx_strand_id
1 'polypeptide(L)'
;MKTADIRFPRLTLALGLALTSAASMAANTTQVLYKCTDQSGVTLYTNQKTKDKNCIVLSVQVPPPPSNRVSANGVLLAPTGGSAGTKTPTPTDFPRVSGGDQKVRDNDRRAILDRELALEQANLEKLRVPTAAVTATPETKKAWQDSIALHERNIEALNKEIARLR
;
A
#
# COMPACT_ATOMS: atom_id res chain seq x y z
N MET A 1 -67.30 38.39 -0.22
CA MET A 1 -65.87 38.19 0.06
C MET A 1 -65.75 37.59 1.45
N LYS A 2 -65.36 36.32 1.56
CA LYS A 2 -65.27 35.55 2.82
C LYS A 2 -63.81 35.18 3.01
N THR A 3 -63.16 35.76 4.02
CA THR A 3 -61.80 35.39 4.45
C THR A 3 -61.92 34.26 5.47
N ALA A 4 -61.25 33.14 5.21
CA ALA A 4 -61.13 32.03 6.15
C ALA A 4 -59.68 31.99 6.67
N ASP A 5 -59.54 32.11 8.00
CA ASP A 5 -58.30 31.92 8.75
C ASP A 5 -57.76 30.50 8.58
N ILE A 6 -56.47 30.38 8.25
CA ILE A 6 -55.75 29.10 8.18
C ILE A 6 -54.84 28.99 9.40
N ARG A 7 -55.09 28.00 10.26
CA ARG A 7 -54.28 27.66 11.43
C ARG A 7 -53.59 26.31 11.19
N PHE A 8 -52.27 26.29 11.10
CA PHE A 8 -51.48 25.07 10.95
C PHE A 8 -50.95 24.60 12.32
N PRO A 9 -51.14 23.34 12.73
CA PRO A 9 -50.45 22.78 13.89
C PRO A 9 -49.06 22.25 13.49
N ARG A 10 -48.09 22.44 14.38
CA ARG A 10 -46.70 21.94 14.25
C ARG A 10 -46.67 20.43 14.48
N LEU A 11 -46.16 19.67 13.51
CA LEU A 11 -45.92 18.24 13.62
C LEU A 11 -44.40 17.99 13.70
N THR A 12 -43.92 17.66 14.89
CA THR A 12 -42.55 17.21 15.16
C THR A 12 -42.43 15.72 14.82
N LEU A 13 -41.63 15.36 13.82
CA LEU A 13 -41.33 13.98 13.46
C LEU A 13 -39.88 13.64 13.84
N ALA A 14 -39.71 12.87 14.92
CA ALA A 14 -38.44 12.25 15.28
C ALA A 14 -38.28 10.94 14.49
N LEU A 15 -37.27 10.85 13.64
CA LEU A 15 -36.94 9.65 12.87
C LEU A 15 -35.64 9.05 13.39
N GLY A 16 -35.75 7.90 14.06
CA GLY A 16 -34.62 7.11 14.56
C GLY A 16 -33.83 6.47 13.43
N LEU A 17 -32.52 6.69 13.42
CA LEU A 17 -31.58 6.15 12.44
C LEU A 17 -31.08 4.78 12.92
N ALA A 18 -31.60 3.70 12.33
CA ALA A 18 -31.14 2.34 12.57
C ALA A 18 -29.82 2.08 11.82
N LEU A 19 -28.78 1.73 12.56
CA LEU A 19 -27.43 1.45 12.07
C LEU A 19 -27.36 0.00 11.53
N THR A 20 -27.35 -0.17 10.21
CA THR A 20 -27.14 -1.47 9.56
C THR A 20 -25.66 -1.69 9.25
N SER A 21 -25.00 -2.53 10.05
CA SER A 21 -23.62 -2.97 9.83
C SER A 21 -23.56 -4.01 8.70
N ALA A 22 -23.12 -3.58 7.51
CA ALA A 22 -22.82 -4.47 6.39
C ALA A 22 -21.46 -5.16 6.63
N ALA A 23 -21.49 -6.46 6.95
CA ALA A 23 -20.29 -7.29 6.97
C ALA A 23 -19.83 -7.56 5.52
N SER A 24 -18.70 -6.98 5.13
CA SER A 24 -18.07 -7.24 3.83
C SER A 24 -17.50 -8.66 3.82
N MET A 25 -18.12 -9.57 3.06
CA MET A 25 -17.55 -10.89 2.76
C MET A 25 -16.35 -10.69 1.81
N ALA A 26 -15.14 -10.93 2.30
CA ALA A 26 -13.95 -10.96 1.46
C ALA A 26 -14.02 -12.19 0.54
N ALA A 27 -14.20 -11.98 -0.77
CA ALA A 27 -14.09 -13.03 -1.76
C ALA A 27 -12.62 -13.46 -1.88
N ASN A 28 -12.29 -14.64 -1.36
CA ASN A 28 -10.99 -15.28 -1.55
C ASN A 28 -10.88 -15.73 -3.01
N THR A 29 -10.26 -14.92 -3.87
CA THR A 29 -10.09 -15.24 -5.30
C THR A 29 -8.85 -16.13 -5.50
N THR A 30 -9.07 -17.36 -5.96
CA THR A 30 -7.99 -18.23 -6.47
C THR A 30 -7.43 -17.62 -7.74
N GLN A 31 -6.13 -17.34 -7.79
CA GLN A 31 -5.49 -16.73 -8.96
C GLN A 31 -4.73 -17.82 -9.74
N VAL A 32 -5.10 -18.03 -11.01
CA VAL A 32 -4.45 -19.00 -11.91
C VAL A 32 -3.59 -18.25 -12.91
N LEU A 33 -2.29 -18.53 -12.95
CA LEU A 33 -1.37 -17.98 -13.94
C LEU A 33 -1.32 -18.88 -15.17
N TYR A 34 -1.67 -18.33 -16.32
CA TYR A 34 -1.60 -18.97 -17.62
C TYR A 34 -0.38 -18.47 -18.40
N LYS A 35 0.27 -19.37 -19.12
CA LYS A 35 1.21 -19.04 -20.20
C LYS A 35 0.56 -19.40 -21.52
N CYS A 36 0.26 -18.39 -22.31
CA CYS A 36 -0.38 -18.50 -23.60
C CYS A 36 0.64 -18.27 -24.71
N THR A 37 0.77 -19.22 -25.63
CA THR A 37 1.57 -19.06 -26.85
C THR A 37 0.64 -18.93 -28.04
N ASP A 38 0.83 -17.90 -28.86
CA ASP A 38 0.13 -17.77 -30.14
C ASP A 38 0.90 -18.43 -31.30
N GLN A 39 0.28 -18.45 -32.48
CA GLN A 39 0.85 -19.04 -33.69
C GLN A 39 2.14 -18.34 -34.15
N SER A 40 2.35 -17.09 -33.76
CA SER A 40 3.58 -16.32 -34.00
C SER A 40 4.70 -16.62 -32.99
N GLY A 41 4.46 -17.49 -31.99
CA GLY A 41 5.46 -17.84 -30.97
C GLY A 41 5.60 -16.81 -29.85
N VAL A 42 4.76 -15.77 -29.81
CA VAL A 42 4.79 -14.75 -28.75
C VAL A 42 4.11 -15.33 -27.51
N THR A 43 4.82 -15.25 -26.38
CA THR A 43 4.34 -15.74 -25.09
C THR A 43 3.70 -14.61 -24.29
N LEU A 44 2.45 -14.80 -23.87
CA LEU A 44 1.72 -13.92 -22.97
C LEU A 44 1.48 -14.64 -21.63
N TYR A 45 1.84 -13.99 -20.53
CA TYR A 45 1.52 -14.43 -19.18
C TYR A 45 0.30 -13.65 -18.67
N THR A 46 -0.75 -14.34 -18.25
CA THR A 46 -2.01 -13.71 -17.83
C THR A 46 -2.69 -14.47 -16.72
N ASN A 47 -3.41 -13.77 -15.85
CA ASN A 47 -4.27 -14.34 -14.81
C ASN A 47 -5.70 -14.63 -15.30
N GLN A 48 -5.98 -14.39 -16.59
CA GLN A 48 -7.30 -14.63 -17.20
C GLN A 48 -7.19 -15.68 -18.31
N LYS A 49 -8.12 -16.65 -18.32
CA LYS A 49 -8.18 -17.68 -19.36
C LYS A 49 -8.62 -17.06 -20.68
N THR A 50 -7.70 -16.88 -21.62
CA THR A 50 -8.00 -16.45 -22.98
C THR A 50 -8.37 -17.65 -23.86
N LYS A 51 -9.46 -17.58 -24.63
CA LYS A 51 -9.96 -18.70 -25.45
C LYS A 51 -9.17 -18.93 -26.74
N ASP A 52 -8.57 -17.87 -27.30
CA ASP A 52 -8.01 -17.88 -28.66
C ASP A 52 -6.50 -18.19 -28.72
N LYS A 53 -5.88 -18.53 -27.58
CA LYS A 53 -4.45 -18.84 -27.50
C LYS A 53 -4.23 -20.21 -26.86
N ASN A 54 -3.15 -20.89 -27.24
CA ASN A 54 -2.73 -22.14 -26.61
C ASN A 54 -2.18 -21.82 -25.21
N CYS A 55 -3.03 -21.88 -24.19
CA CYS A 55 -2.71 -21.53 -22.82
C CYS A 55 -2.49 -22.77 -21.95
N ILE A 56 -1.33 -22.86 -21.31
CA ILE A 56 -1.03 -23.83 -20.25
C ILE A 56 -1.11 -23.16 -18.88
N VAL A 57 -1.59 -23.89 -17.87
CA VAL A 57 -1.57 -23.43 -16.48
C VAL A 57 -0.15 -23.57 -15.94
N LEU A 58 0.43 -22.47 -15.47
CA LEU A 58 1.75 -22.47 -14.84
C LEU A 58 1.67 -22.60 -13.33
N SER A 59 0.75 -21.87 -12.69
CA SER A 59 0.57 -21.93 -11.25
C SER A 59 -0.86 -21.60 -10.85
N VAL A 60 -1.29 -22.21 -9.75
CA VAL A 60 -2.56 -21.93 -9.10
C VAL A 60 -2.24 -21.45 -7.69
N GLN A 61 -2.47 -20.17 -7.42
CA GLN A 61 -2.35 -19.63 -6.09
C GLN A 61 -3.70 -19.80 -5.38
N VAL A 62 -3.78 -20.83 -4.55
CA VAL A 62 -4.92 -21.03 -3.65
C VAL A 62 -4.65 -20.22 -2.38
N PRO A 63 -5.60 -19.38 -1.91
CA PRO A 63 -5.48 -18.70 -0.64
C PRO A 63 -5.26 -19.73 0.48
N PRO A 64 -4.38 -19.45 1.47
CA PRO A 64 -4.19 -20.36 2.59
C PRO A 64 -5.54 -20.59 3.29
N PRO A 65 -5.81 -21.80 3.81
CA PRO A 65 -7.02 -22.04 4.58
C PRO A 65 -7.09 -21.03 5.74
N PRO A 66 -8.29 -20.58 6.12
CA PRO A 66 -8.44 -19.71 7.28
C PRO A 66 -7.80 -20.42 8.47
N SER A 67 -6.73 -19.84 9.01
CA SER A 67 -6.08 -20.37 10.20
C SER A 67 -7.04 -20.16 11.37
N ASN A 68 -7.88 -21.16 11.67
CA ASN A 68 -8.62 -21.23 12.92
C ASN A 68 -7.63 -21.55 14.06
N ARG A 69 -6.83 -20.55 14.43
CA ARG A 69 -6.13 -20.53 15.72
C ARG A 69 -6.82 -19.49 16.59
N VAL A 70 -8.04 -19.82 17.01
CA VAL A 70 -8.67 -19.13 18.13
C VAL A 70 -7.98 -19.65 19.39
N SER A 71 -7.14 -18.82 20.00
CA SER A 71 -6.75 -19.03 21.40
C SER A 71 -8.01 -18.90 22.27
N ALA A 72 -8.08 -19.63 23.39
CA ALA A 72 -9.22 -19.62 24.32
C ALA A 72 -9.62 -18.22 24.83
N ASN A 73 -8.82 -17.19 24.55
CA ASN A 73 -9.05 -15.80 24.95
C ASN A 73 -9.34 -14.84 23.78
N GLY A 74 -9.69 -15.33 22.58
CA GLY A 74 -10.30 -14.49 21.52
C GLY A 74 -9.40 -13.42 20.87
N VAL A 75 -8.08 -13.50 21.02
CA VAL A 75 -7.14 -12.56 20.37
C VAL A 75 -6.45 -13.22 19.17
N LEU A 76 -6.47 -12.52 18.02
CA LEU A 76 -5.70 -12.86 16.82
C LEU A 76 -4.20 -12.80 17.13
N LEU A 77 -3.55 -13.95 17.23
CA LEU A 77 -2.10 -14.04 17.31
C LEU A 77 -1.52 -13.78 15.91
N ALA A 78 -0.85 -12.65 15.72
CA ALA A 78 0.09 -12.48 14.61
C ALA A 78 1.12 -13.62 14.65
N PRO A 79 1.55 -14.19 13.50
CA PRO A 79 2.47 -15.32 13.50
C PRO A 79 3.83 -14.87 14.03
N THR A 80 4.05 -15.03 15.34
CA THR A 80 5.36 -14.96 15.97
C THR A 80 6.12 -16.21 15.54
N GLY A 81 7.23 -16.00 14.84
CA GLY A 81 8.02 -17.04 14.19
C GLY A 81 8.47 -18.16 15.13
N GLY A 82 8.64 -19.35 14.55
CA GLY A 82 9.19 -20.49 15.28
C GLY A 82 8.83 -21.87 14.75
N SER A 83 8.51 -22.04 13.46
CA SER A 83 8.66 -23.36 12.83
C SER A 83 9.78 -23.24 11.81
N ALA A 84 10.88 -23.93 12.08
CA ALA A 84 11.84 -24.32 11.05
C ALA A 84 11.09 -25.19 10.04
N GLY A 85 10.38 -24.55 9.10
CA GLY A 85 9.84 -25.22 7.94
C GLY A 85 11.03 -25.81 7.18
N THR A 86 10.95 -27.11 6.90
CA THR A 86 11.88 -27.81 6.02
C THR A 86 12.08 -26.97 4.77
N LYS A 87 13.25 -26.35 4.63
CA LYS A 87 13.57 -25.51 3.48
C LYS A 87 13.57 -26.41 2.26
N THR A 88 12.60 -26.25 1.36
CA THR A 88 12.64 -26.88 0.04
C THR A 88 13.99 -26.55 -0.60
N PRO A 89 14.83 -27.54 -0.95
CA PRO A 89 16.16 -27.27 -1.48
C PRO A 89 16.01 -26.49 -2.79
N THR A 90 16.56 -25.29 -2.82
CA THR A 90 16.71 -24.52 -4.06
C THR A 90 17.62 -25.33 -4.99
N PRO A 91 17.29 -25.49 -6.29
CA PRO A 91 18.13 -26.23 -7.23
C PRO A 91 19.57 -25.71 -7.18
N THR A 92 20.52 -26.64 -7.20
CA THR A 92 21.96 -26.37 -7.02
C THR A 92 22.52 -25.45 -8.10
N ASP A 93 21.86 -25.38 -9.25
CA ASP A 93 22.24 -24.61 -10.45
C ASP A 93 21.67 -23.18 -10.47
N PHE A 94 20.97 -22.76 -9.42
CA PHE A 94 20.43 -21.39 -9.36
C PHE A 94 21.51 -20.38 -8.93
N PRO A 95 21.74 -19.29 -9.70
CA PRO A 95 22.73 -18.28 -9.34
C PRO A 95 22.45 -17.68 -7.96
N ARG A 96 23.48 -17.70 -7.09
CA ARG A 96 23.40 -17.12 -5.74
C ARG A 96 24.19 -15.82 -5.70
N VAL A 97 23.62 -14.83 -5.04
CA VAL A 97 24.37 -13.64 -4.66
C VAL A 97 25.33 -14.01 -3.53
N SER A 98 26.60 -13.62 -3.64
CA SER A 98 27.55 -13.79 -2.54
C SER A 98 27.27 -12.82 -1.38
N GLY A 99 27.73 -13.17 -0.17
CA GLY A 99 27.64 -12.25 0.97
C GLY A 99 28.41 -10.94 0.75
N GLY A 100 29.48 -10.97 -0.08
CA GLY A 100 30.22 -9.77 -0.48
C GLY A 100 29.37 -8.85 -1.36
N ASP A 101 28.73 -9.40 -2.40
CA ASP A 101 27.88 -8.63 -3.32
C ASP A 101 26.66 -8.05 -2.60
N GLN A 102 26.09 -8.78 -1.64
CA GLN A 102 24.99 -8.28 -0.82
C GLN A 102 25.41 -7.05 0.01
N LYS A 103 26.58 -7.11 0.67
CA LYS A 103 27.10 -5.98 1.46
C LYS A 103 27.40 -4.76 0.59
N VAL A 104 27.96 -4.96 -0.60
CA VAL A 104 28.21 -3.85 -1.54
C VAL A 104 26.89 -3.17 -1.88
N ARG A 105 25.84 -3.92 -2.22
CA ARG A 105 24.51 -3.35 -2.49
C ARG A 105 23.89 -2.66 -1.28
N ASP A 106 24.06 -3.20 -0.08
CA ASP A 106 23.52 -2.60 1.14
C ASP A 106 24.22 -1.27 1.46
N ASN A 107 25.53 -1.20 1.23
CA ASN A 107 26.31 0.05 1.33
C ASN A 107 25.89 1.07 0.26
N ASP A 108 25.69 0.63 -0.98
CA ASP A 108 25.20 1.49 -2.06
C ASP A 108 23.80 2.02 -1.74
N ARG A 109 22.90 1.16 -1.23
CA ARG A 109 21.56 1.55 -0.78
C ARG A 109 21.65 2.61 0.31
N ARG A 110 22.54 2.43 1.30
CA ARG A 110 22.77 3.43 2.35
C ARG A 110 23.23 4.76 1.76
N ALA A 111 24.25 4.74 0.91
CA ALA A 111 24.80 5.95 0.30
C ALA A 111 23.78 6.71 -0.57
N ILE A 112 22.88 6.00 -1.26
CA ILE A 112 21.79 6.62 -2.03
C ILE A 112 20.81 7.31 -1.08
N LEU A 113 20.33 6.61 -0.04
CA LEU A 113 19.37 7.18 0.91
C LEU A 113 19.95 8.38 1.67
N ASP A 114 21.23 8.33 2.05
CA ASP A 114 21.90 9.45 2.72
C ASP A 114 22.01 10.68 1.80
N ARG A 115 22.27 10.47 0.50
CA ARG A 115 22.28 11.55 -0.49
C ARG A 115 20.89 12.15 -0.70
N GLU A 116 19.86 11.31 -0.81
CA GLU A 116 18.47 11.76 -0.92
C GLU A 116 18.05 12.53 0.34
N LEU A 117 18.42 12.06 1.52
CA LEU A 117 18.15 12.73 2.79
C LEU A 117 18.79 14.13 2.81
N ALA A 118 20.06 14.24 2.42
CA ALA A 118 20.75 15.53 2.35
C ALA A 118 20.09 16.49 1.36
N LEU A 119 19.62 16.00 0.21
CA LEU A 119 18.89 16.81 -0.77
C LEU A 119 17.55 17.30 -0.22
N GLU A 120 16.77 16.43 0.42
CA GLU A 120 15.49 16.81 1.03
C GLU A 120 15.68 17.84 2.16
N GLN A 121 16.71 17.67 3.01
CA GLN A 121 17.06 18.63 4.04
C GLN A 121 17.44 20.00 3.46
N ALA A 122 18.27 20.02 2.41
CA ALA A 122 18.65 21.26 1.74
C ALA A 122 17.45 21.96 1.07
N ASN A 123 16.52 21.19 0.50
CA ASN A 123 15.29 21.74 -0.08
C ASN A 123 14.37 22.32 1.00
N LEU A 124 14.22 21.63 2.13
CA LEU A 124 13.47 22.14 3.28
C LEU A 124 14.08 23.43 3.83
N GLU A 125 15.41 23.50 3.95
CA GLU A 125 16.11 24.70 4.42
C GLU A 125 15.85 25.90 3.50
N LYS A 126 15.94 25.71 2.18
CA LYS A 126 15.62 26.76 1.19
C LYS A 126 14.20 27.30 1.34
N LEU A 127 13.23 26.43 1.64
CA LEU A 127 11.85 26.83 1.84
C LEU A 127 11.63 27.54 3.19
N ARG A 128 12.40 27.18 4.22
CA ARG A 128 12.30 27.78 5.56
C ARG A 128 12.88 29.18 5.65
N VAL A 129 13.79 29.55 4.73
CA VAL A 129 14.23 30.94 4.61
C VAL A 129 12.99 31.81 4.32
N PRO A 130 12.74 32.89 5.08
CA PRO A 130 11.60 33.77 4.83
C PRO A 130 11.68 34.34 3.41
N THR A 131 10.83 33.82 2.52
CA THR A 131 10.74 34.28 1.13
C THR A 131 9.54 35.22 0.95
N ALA A 132 9.47 35.89 -0.19
CA ALA A 132 8.31 36.70 -0.59
C ALA A 132 6.98 35.91 -0.59
N ALA A 133 7.02 34.57 -0.53
CA ALA A 133 5.84 33.70 -0.36
C ALA A 133 5.10 33.95 0.97
N VAL A 134 5.79 34.44 2.01
CA VAL A 134 5.16 34.75 3.31
C VAL A 134 4.25 35.98 3.20
N THR A 135 4.57 36.90 2.31
CA THR A 135 3.79 38.11 1.99
C THR A 135 2.88 37.97 0.77
N ALA A 136 2.84 36.77 0.18
CA ALA A 136 2.12 36.51 -1.06
C ALA A 136 0.63 36.22 -0.80
N THR A 137 -0.11 35.93 -1.88
CA THR A 137 -1.54 35.59 -1.85
C THR A 137 -1.82 34.39 -0.93
N PRO A 138 -3.03 34.24 -0.37
CA PRO A 138 -3.36 33.12 0.51
C PRO A 138 -3.12 31.74 -0.14
N GLU A 139 -3.35 31.62 -1.45
CA GLU A 139 -3.12 30.38 -2.20
C GLU A 139 -1.63 30.02 -2.30
N THR A 140 -0.78 30.99 -2.61
CA THR A 140 0.67 30.79 -2.71
C THR A 140 1.28 30.48 -1.34
N LYS A 141 0.81 31.14 -0.28
CA LYS A 141 1.19 30.82 1.10
C LYS A 141 0.83 29.38 1.47
N LYS A 142 -0.36 28.91 1.08
CA LYS A 142 -0.78 27.52 1.32
C LYS A 142 0.10 26.52 0.56
N ALA A 143 0.36 26.75 -0.73
CA ALA A 143 1.24 25.89 -1.53
C ALA A 143 2.67 25.80 -0.94
N TRP A 144 3.19 26.90 -0.41
CA TRP A 144 4.47 26.93 0.30
C TRP A 144 4.45 26.10 1.59
N GLN A 145 3.39 26.22 2.39
CA GLN A 145 3.19 25.38 3.59
C GLN A 145 3.09 23.89 3.25
N ASP A 146 2.33 23.55 2.19
CA ASP A 146 2.16 22.17 1.73
C ASP A 146 3.50 21.57 1.25
N SER A 147 4.34 22.38 0.61
CA SER A 147 5.69 21.99 0.17
C SER A 147 6.61 21.71 1.36
N ILE A 148 6.59 22.55 2.40
CA ILE A 148 7.33 22.29 3.64
C ILE A 148 6.89 20.97 4.27
N ALA A 149 5.58 20.77 4.43
CA ALA A 149 5.02 19.55 5.01
C ALA A 149 5.31 18.29 4.17
N LEU A 150 5.48 18.43 2.86
CA LEU A 150 5.91 17.35 1.99
C LEU A 150 7.36 16.94 2.30
N HIS A 151 8.30 17.90 2.27
CA HIS A 151 9.72 17.61 2.51
C HIS A 151 9.97 17.06 3.92
N GLU A 152 9.24 17.55 4.93
CA GLU A 152 9.34 17.01 6.30
C GLU A 152 8.93 15.53 6.38
N ARG A 153 7.82 15.16 5.73
CA ARG A 153 7.37 13.76 5.67
C ARG A 153 8.34 12.87 4.87
N ASN A 154 8.92 13.38 3.79
CA ASN A 154 9.93 12.67 3.02
C ASN A 154 11.18 12.39 3.86
N ILE A 155 11.68 13.39 4.58
CA ILE A 155 12.82 13.24 5.51
C ILE A 155 12.53 12.18 6.57
N GLU A 156 11.33 12.18 7.15
CA GLU A 156 10.94 11.17 8.13
C GLU A 156 10.92 9.75 7.52
N ALA A 157 10.38 9.61 6.30
CA ALA A 157 10.35 8.34 5.59
C ALA A 157 11.76 7.82 5.26
N LEU A 158 12.65 8.69 4.75
CA LEU A 158 14.04 8.34 4.45
C LEU A 158 14.80 7.90 5.70
N ASN A 159 14.66 8.62 6.81
CA ASN A 159 15.27 8.25 8.09
C ASN A 159 14.79 6.86 8.57
N LYS A 160 13.51 6.53 8.39
CA LYS A 160 12.98 5.19 8.72
C LYS A 160 13.58 4.11 7.83
N GLU A 161 13.76 4.38 6.54
CA GLU A 161 14.39 3.42 5.62
C GLU A 161 15.87 3.21 5.92
N ILE A 162 16.60 4.27 6.29
CA ILE A 162 18.00 4.20 6.73
C ILE A 162 18.11 3.41 8.04
N ALA A 163 17.20 3.60 8.98
CA ALA A 163 17.18 2.86 10.25
C ALA A 163 16.90 1.36 10.07
N ARG A 164 16.26 0.97 8.96
CA ARG A 164 15.97 -0.44 8.63
C ARG A 164 17.14 -1.17 7.97
N LEU A 165 18.15 -0.44 7.50
CA LEU A 165 19.37 -1.03 6.96
C LEU A 165 20.19 -1.69 8.08
N ARG A 166 20.55 -2.96 7.88
CA ARG A 166 21.39 -3.76 8.79
C ARG A 166 22.83 -3.86 8.28
#